data_AF-A0A5Q0G9X3-F1
#
_entry.id   AF-A0A5Q0G9X3-F1
#
_cell.length_a   1.000
_cell.length_b   1.000
_cell.length_c   1.000
_cell.angle_alpha   90.00
_cell.angle_beta   90.00
_cell.angle_gamma   90.00
#
_symmetry.space_group_name_H-M   'P 1'
#
loop_
_entity.id
_entity.type
_entity.pdbx_description
1 polymer ?
#
loop_
_entity_poly.entity_id
_entity_poly.type
_entity_poly.pdbx_seq_one_letter_code
_entity_poly.pdbx_strand_id
1 'polypeptide(L)'
;MTWVQQSRKILTTVVLVFMLMLMTACGGGNVAQLDRTSTPSAIGSGTAYSQLERGNSPSGQTFGNWVVQTSQGLIQDAYVRDNNKLGVVISRQVRPNEVRPLVKSLTQGFRKNFPNQDLTVLVYGPDKKLILTAKYDVQTNQIQYT
;
A
#
# COMPACT_ATOMS: atom_id res chain seq x y z
N MET A 1 27.30 -30.80 -42.58
CA MET A 1 27.20 -29.90 -41.41
C MET A 1 25.73 -29.68 -41.10
N THR A 2 25.14 -30.52 -40.24
CA THR A 2 23.78 -30.35 -39.68
C THR A 2 23.54 -31.47 -38.67
N TRP A 3 24.02 -31.38 -37.42
CA TRP A 3 23.59 -32.31 -36.35
C TRP A 3 23.99 -31.94 -34.91
N VAL A 4 24.13 -30.64 -34.56
CA VAL A 4 24.54 -30.23 -33.19
C VAL A 4 23.70 -29.04 -32.64
N GLN A 5 22.46 -28.88 -33.10
CA GLN A 5 21.56 -27.81 -32.59
C GLN A 5 20.30 -28.33 -31.90
N GLN A 6 20.17 -29.65 -31.72
CA GLN A 6 18.98 -30.28 -31.14
C GLN A 6 19.16 -30.71 -29.67
N SER A 7 20.23 -30.25 -28.99
CA SER A 7 20.53 -30.57 -27.59
C SER A 7 20.13 -29.49 -26.57
N ARG A 8 19.61 -28.34 -27.01
CA ARG A 8 19.30 -27.20 -26.13
C ARG A 8 17.89 -27.15 -25.55
N LYS A 9 17.00 -28.08 -25.92
CA LYS A 9 15.59 -28.07 -25.47
C LYS A 9 15.20 -29.14 -24.45
N ILE A 10 16.08 -30.10 -24.14
CA ILE A 10 15.77 -31.20 -23.20
C ILE A 10 16.35 -30.96 -21.80
N LEU A 11 17.33 -30.06 -21.66
CA LEU A 11 18.02 -29.84 -20.38
C LEU A 11 17.25 -28.99 -19.36
N THR A 12 16.28 -28.18 -19.79
CA THR A 12 15.57 -27.23 -18.93
C THR A 12 14.48 -27.84 -18.06
N THR A 13 13.95 -29.01 -18.40
CA THR A 13 12.86 -29.64 -17.64
C THR A 13 13.37 -30.46 -16.46
N VAL A 14 14.60 -30.96 -16.51
CA VAL A 14 15.17 -31.84 -15.46
C VAL A 14 15.61 -31.04 -14.21
N VAL A 15 16.04 -29.79 -14.37
CA VAL A 15 16.44 -28.93 -13.24
C VAL A 15 15.25 -28.54 -12.35
N LEU A 16 14.06 -28.41 -12.95
CA LEU A 16 12.87 -27.93 -12.25
C LEU A 16 12.23 -28.99 -11.32
N VAL A 17 12.45 -30.28 -11.60
CA VAL A 17 11.97 -31.39 -10.75
C VAL A 17 12.96 -31.69 -9.61
N PHE A 18 14.26 -31.42 -9.79
CA PHE A 18 15.29 -31.74 -8.79
C PHE A 18 15.30 -30.79 -7.58
N MET A 19 14.75 -29.57 -7.71
CA MET A 19 14.69 -28.62 -6.59
C MET A 19 13.57 -28.90 -5.57
N LEU A 20 12.61 -29.79 -5.87
CA LEU A 20 11.49 -30.08 -4.97
C LEU A 20 11.78 -31.13 -3.88
N MET A 21 12.99 -31.70 -3.79
CA MET A 21 13.27 -32.85 -2.91
C MET A 21 14.32 -32.66 -1.80
N LEU A 22 14.71 -31.42 -1.44
CA LEU A 22 15.69 -31.22 -0.36
C LEU A 22 15.27 -30.11 0.62
N MET A 23 14.41 -30.45 1.57
CA MET A 23 14.62 -30.11 3.00
C MET A 23 13.63 -30.88 3.88
N THR A 24 14.06 -32.08 4.25
CA THR A 24 13.53 -32.89 5.35
C THR A 24 13.91 -32.29 6.71
N ALA A 25 13.03 -32.58 7.67
CA ALA A 25 13.04 -32.26 9.09
C ALA A 25 14.38 -32.43 9.85
N CYS A 26 14.59 -31.57 10.86
CA CYS A 26 15.16 -31.97 12.14
C CYS A 26 14.08 -31.82 13.22
N GLY A 27 13.65 -32.95 13.78
CA GLY A 27 12.99 -33.01 15.08
C GLY A 27 14.02 -33.03 16.21
N GLY A 28 13.58 -32.64 17.41
CA GLY A 28 14.36 -32.73 18.65
C GLY A 28 13.73 -31.85 19.73
N GLY A 29 12.98 -32.47 20.65
CA GLY A 29 12.01 -31.82 21.51
C GLY A 29 12.53 -31.18 22.80
N ASN A 30 11.64 -30.43 23.44
CA ASN A 30 11.54 -30.34 24.89
C ASN A 30 10.06 -30.30 25.28
N VAL A 31 9.69 -31.27 26.10
CA VAL A 31 8.41 -31.42 26.78
C VAL A 31 8.29 -30.36 27.87
N ALA A 32 7.15 -29.65 27.92
CA ALA A 32 6.54 -29.18 29.17
C ALA A 32 5.12 -28.67 28.90
N GLN A 33 4.16 -29.57 29.14
CA GLN A 33 2.98 -29.29 29.94
C GLN A 33 1.91 -28.33 29.37
N LEU A 34 0.98 -28.91 28.60
CA LEU A 34 -0.41 -28.47 28.63
C LEU A 34 -1.01 -28.85 29.98
N ASP A 35 -0.93 -27.96 30.97
CA ASP A 35 -1.88 -27.96 32.07
C ASP A 35 -3.01 -27.00 31.72
N ARG A 36 -4.18 -27.58 31.48
CA ARG A 36 -5.44 -26.87 31.31
C ARG A 36 -5.93 -26.48 32.71
N THR A 37 -5.64 -25.25 33.13
CA THR A 37 -6.43 -24.59 34.19
C THR A 37 -6.61 -23.10 33.89
N SER A 38 -7.87 -22.73 33.65
CA SER A 38 -8.53 -21.42 33.72
C SER A 38 -7.67 -20.19 34.03
N THR A 39 -7.59 -19.24 33.09
CA THR A 39 -7.69 -17.78 33.32
C THR A 39 -7.64 -17.02 31.98
N PRO A 40 -8.40 -15.93 31.79
CA PRO A 40 -8.43 -15.20 30.53
C PRO A 40 -7.16 -14.37 30.38
N SER A 41 -6.31 -14.74 29.41
CA SER A 41 -5.12 -13.96 29.08
C SER A 41 -5.54 -12.62 28.50
N ALA A 42 -5.25 -11.57 29.27
CA ALA A 42 -5.31 -10.18 28.87
C ALA A 42 -4.65 -9.99 27.49
N ILE A 43 -5.43 -9.43 26.57
CA ILE A 43 -4.95 -8.94 25.28
C ILE A 43 -3.95 -7.83 25.59
N GLY A 44 -2.66 -8.19 25.55
CA GLY A 44 -1.53 -7.32 25.75
C GLY A 44 -1.56 -6.20 24.71
N SER A 45 -1.86 -5.02 25.22
CA SER A 45 -1.68 -3.75 24.53
C SER A 45 -0.19 -3.54 24.30
N GLY A 46 0.26 -3.58 23.04
CA GLY A 46 1.62 -3.17 22.68
C GLY A 46 2.24 -4.03 21.60
N THR A 47 1.89 -3.77 20.33
CA THR A 47 2.77 -3.90 19.14
C THR A 47 2.04 -3.69 17.80
N ALA A 48 0.70 -3.64 17.78
CA ALA A 48 -0.08 -3.34 16.56
C ALA A 48 -0.19 -1.83 16.23
N TYR A 49 0.82 -1.03 16.58
CA TYR A 49 0.88 0.41 16.26
C TYR A 49 1.90 0.75 15.16
N SER A 50 2.57 -0.25 14.58
CA SER A 50 3.74 -0.02 13.71
C SER A 50 3.46 0.06 12.21
N GLN A 51 2.26 -0.26 11.73
CA GLN A 51 1.88 -0.09 10.33
C GLN A 51 0.39 0.22 10.23
N LEU A 52 0.00 1.48 10.45
CA LEU A 52 -1.30 1.93 9.95
C LEU A 52 -1.28 1.68 8.44
N GLU A 53 -2.05 0.71 7.96
CA GLU A 53 -2.06 0.36 6.53
C GLU A 53 -2.37 1.61 5.71
N ARG A 54 -1.52 1.83 4.71
CA ARG A 54 -1.63 2.95 3.78
C ARG A 54 -2.89 2.85 2.93
N GLY A 55 -3.50 1.67 2.84
CA GLY A 55 -4.86 1.48 2.33
C GLY A 55 -5.58 0.36 3.06
N ASN A 56 -6.91 0.41 3.13
CA ASN A 56 -7.74 -0.72 3.58
C ASN A 56 -8.05 -1.72 2.45
N SER A 57 -7.35 -1.62 1.33
CA SER A 57 -7.44 -2.50 0.16
C SER A 57 -6.06 -2.59 -0.53
N PRO A 58 -5.79 -3.64 -1.33
CA PRO A 58 -4.55 -3.75 -2.09
C PRO A 58 -4.31 -2.54 -3.01
N SER A 59 -5.34 -2.09 -3.74
CA SER A 59 -5.25 -0.91 -4.62
C SER A 59 -5.00 0.37 -3.84
N GLY A 60 -5.66 0.54 -2.69
CA GLY A 60 -5.46 1.66 -1.79
C GLY A 60 -4.03 1.72 -1.23
N GLN A 61 -3.49 0.57 -0.83
CA GLN A 61 -2.11 0.46 -0.34
C GLN A 61 -1.11 0.81 -1.44
N THR A 62 -1.27 0.25 -2.64
CA THR A 62 -0.42 0.55 -3.80
C THR A 62 -0.49 2.02 -4.18
N PHE A 63 -1.69 2.61 -4.23
CA PHE A 63 -1.85 4.01 -4.59
C PHE A 63 -1.25 4.94 -3.53
N GLY A 64 -1.49 4.68 -2.24
CA GLY A 64 -0.87 5.44 -1.16
C GLY A 64 0.67 5.39 -1.23
N ASN A 65 1.25 4.21 -1.45
CA ASN A 65 2.68 4.05 -1.63
C ASN A 65 3.20 4.87 -2.83
N TRP A 66 2.48 4.78 -3.96
CA TRP A 66 2.81 5.51 -5.18
C TRP A 66 2.78 7.02 -4.98
N VAL A 67 1.79 7.55 -4.24
CA VAL A 67 1.68 8.99 -3.93
C VAL A 67 2.92 9.47 -3.18
N VAL A 68 3.31 8.80 -2.09
CA VAL A 68 4.48 9.20 -1.30
C VAL A 68 5.76 9.12 -2.14
N GLN A 69 5.94 8.03 -2.90
CA GLN A 69 7.13 7.81 -3.72
C GLN A 69 7.25 8.83 -4.87
N THR A 70 6.15 9.10 -5.57
CA THR A 70 6.14 9.99 -6.75
C THR A 70 6.20 11.47 -6.37
N SER A 71 5.75 11.82 -5.17
CA SER A 71 5.72 13.21 -4.73
C SER A 71 7.10 13.78 -4.35
N GLN A 72 8.17 12.97 -4.43
CA GLN A 72 9.57 13.42 -4.21
C GLN A 72 9.78 14.23 -2.92
N GLY A 73 9.07 13.88 -1.84
CA GLY A 73 9.16 14.56 -0.54
C GLY A 73 8.17 15.71 -0.32
N LEU A 74 7.35 16.07 -1.32
CA LEU A 74 6.24 17.02 -1.15
C LEU A 74 5.10 16.45 -0.30
N ILE A 75 4.90 15.13 -0.33
CA ILE A 75 3.94 14.40 0.50
C ILE A 75 4.73 13.52 1.47
N GLN A 76 4.56 13.77 2.77
CA GLN A 76 5.21 13.02 3.85
C GLN A 76 4.51 11.71 4.14
N ASP A 77 3.18 11.72 4.05
CA ASP A 77 2.36 10.54 4.27
C ASP A 77 1.10 10.63 3.41
N ALA A 78 0.57 9.47 3.05
CA ALA A 78 -0.67 9.36 2.30
C ALA A 78 -1.41 8.13 2.80
N TYR A 79 -2.73 8.13 2.81
CA TYR A 79 -3.52 6.95 3.08
C TYR A 79 -4.79 6.94 2.23
N VAL A 80 -5.24 5.76 1.83
CA VAL A 80 -6.48 5.55 1.10
C VAL A 80 -7.46 4.81 1.97
N ARG A 81 -8.72 5.24 1.97
CA ARG A 81 -9.83 4.55 2.63
C ARG A 81 -10.97 4.37 1.64
N ASP A 82 -11.59 3.20 1.72
CA ASP A 82 -12.82 2.85 1.02
C ASP A 82 -12.72 2.98 -0.51
N ASN A 83 -11.49 3.00 -1.05
CA ASN A 83 -11.20 3.25 -2.46
C ASN A 83 -11.75 4.57 -3.02
N ASN A 84 -12.15 5.53 -2.17
CA ASN A 84 -12.71 6.81 -2.60
C ASN A 84 -12.25 8.01 -1.75
N LYS A 85 -11.52 7.79 -0.66
CA LYS A 85 -10.93 8.83 0.18
C LYS A 85 -9.42 8.71 0.20
N LEU A 86 -8.73 9.77 -0.20
CA LEU A 86 -7.29 9.92 -0.10
C LEU A 86 -6.98 10.98 0.95
N GLY A 87 -6.31 10.60 2.03
CA GLY A 87 -5.67 11.55 2.94
C GLY A 87 -4.21 11.75 2.55
N VAL A 88 -3.72 12.99 2.54
CA VAL A 88 -2.31 13.32 2.31
C VAL A 88 -1.81 14.33 3.31
N VAL A 89 -0.59 14.14 3.80
CA VAL A 89 0.12 15.09 4.67
C VAL A 89 1.21 15.75 3.84
N ILE A 90 1.07 17.05 3.59
CA ILE A 90 2.07 17.81 2.83
C ILE A 90 3.31 18.11 3.69
N SER A 91 4.47 18.25 3.05
CA SER A 91 5.70 18.68 3.71
C SER A 91 5.76 20.21 3.82
N ARG A 92 6.69 20.71 4.64
CA ARG A 92 6.95 22.15 4.76
C ARG A 92 7.50 22.80 3.47
N GLN A 93 7.85 21.99 2.48
CA GLN A 93 8.35 22.47 1.19
C GLN A 93 7.23 22.97 0.28
N VAL A 94 6.00 22.49 0.48
CA VAL A 94 4.83 22.90 -0.31
C VAL A 94 4.38 24.29 0.13
N ARG A 95 4.42 25.27 -0.77
CA ARG A 95 3.95 26.62 -0.48
C ARG A 95 2.43 26.70 -0.52
N PRO A 96 1.78 27.62 0.21
CA PRO A 96 0.32 27.75 0.23
C PRO A 96 -0.32 27.89 -1.17
N ASN A 97 0.32 28.60 -2.09
CA ASN A 97 -0.13 28.76 -3.47
C ASN A 97 0.04 27.50 -4.34
N GLU A 98 0.87 26.55 -3.93
CA GLU A 98 1.14 25.28 -4.63
C GLU A 98 0.20 24.16 -4.19
N VAL A 99 -0.47 24.30 -3.04
CA VAL A 99 -1.38 23.28 -2.50
C VAL A 99 -2.48 22.95 -3.51
N ARG A 100 -3.16 23.96 -4.09
CA ARG A 100 -4.26 23.71 -5.05
C ARG A 100 -3.78 22.99 -6.32
N PRO A 101 -2.71 23.43 -7.02
CA PRO A 101 -2.13 22.68 -8.13
C PRO A 101 -1.74 21.24 -7.78
N LEU A 102 -1.07 21.03 -6.63
CA LEU A 102 -0.68 19.70 -6.16
C LEU A 102 -1.90 18.80 -5.99
N VAL A 103 -2.93 19.30 -5.32
CA VAL A 103 -4.14 18.54 -5.00
C VAL A 103 -4.95 18.23 -6.26
N LYS A 104 -4.99 19.14 -7.23
CA LYS A 104 -5.58 18.88 -8.54
C LYS A 104 -4.89 17.68 -9.21
N SER A 105 -3.57 17.65 -9.25
CA SER A 105 -2.79 16.53 -9.81
C SER A 105 -3.02 15.23 -9.05
N LEU A 106 -3.05 15.27 -7.71
CA LEU A 106 -3.37 14.10 -6.88
C LEU A 106 -4.77 13.58 -7.15
N THR A 107 -5.76 14.46 -7.25
CA THR A 107 -7.15 14.09 -7.54
C THR A 107 -7.27 13.43 -8.91
N GLN A 108 -6.56 13.94 -9.91
CA GLN A 108 -6.50 13.35 -11.26
C GLN A 108 -5.85 11.95 -11.25
N GLY A 109 -4.75 11.78 -10.51
CA GLY A 109 -4.12 10.48 -10.32
C GLY A 109 -5.03 9.49 -9.58
N PHE A 110 -5.73 9.98 -8.55
CA PHE A 110 -6.66 9.18 -7.76
C PHE A 110 -7.84 8.70 -8.61
N ARG A 111 -8.41 9.58 -9.44
CA ARG A 111 -9.43 9.22 -10.43
C ARG A 111 -9.00 8.15 -11.41
N LYS A 112 -7.74 8.19 -11.86
CA LYS A 112 -7.21 7.18 -12.78
C LYS A 112 -7.14 5.79 -12.13
N ASN A 113 -6.83 5.74 -10.83
CA ASN A 113 -6.72 4.48 -10.09
C ASN A 113 -8.09 3.97 -9.60
N PHE A 114 -9.02 4.88 -9.34
CA PHE A 114 -10.36 4.61 -8.79
C PHE A 114 -11.46 5.28 -9.63
N PRO A 115 -11.74 4.76 -10.84
CA PRO A 115 -12.69 5.39 -11.77
C PRO A 115 -14.16 5.18 -11.38
N ASN A 116 -15.05 5.93 -12.04
CA ASN A 116 -16.52 5.75 -12.00
C ASN A 116 -17.17 5.96 -10.63
N GLN A 117 -16.58 6.82 -9.79
CA GLN A 117 -17.13 7.18 -8.48
C GLN A 117 -16.68 8.58 -8.07
N ASP A 118 -17.38 9.13 -7.08
CA ASP A 118 -16.98 10.36 -6.42
C ASP A 118 -15.76 10.12 -5.55
N LEU A 119 -14.86 11.10 -5.50
CA LEU A 119 -13.61 10.98 -4.78
C LEU A 119 -13.41 12.17 -3.84
N THR A 120 -12.82 11.90 -2.68
CA THR A 120 -12.47 12.93 -1.70
C THR A 120 -10.97 12.90 -1.45
N VAL A 121 -10.30 14.03 -1.56
CA VAL A 121 -8.92 14.23 -1.16
C VAL A 121 -8.87 15.17 0.03
N LEU A 122 -8.36 14.67 1.15
CA LEU A 122 -8.17 15.39 2.41
C LEU A 122 -6.69 15.77 2.53
N VAL A 123 -6.42 17.05 2.66
CA VAL A 123 -5.06 17.57 2.63
C VAL A 123 -4.74 18.14 4.00
N TYR A 124 -3.73 17.57 4.64
CA TYR A 124 -3.28 17.95 5.95
C TYR A 124 -1.95 18.68 5.86
N GLY A 125 -1.81 19.77 6.61
CA GLY A 125 -0.55 20.47 6.79
C GLY A 125 0.50 19.62 7.50
N PRO A 126 1.75 20.10 7.60
CA PRO A 126 2.81 19.42 8.36
C PRO A 126 2.48 19.24 9.85
N ASP A 127 1.56 20.05 10.38
CA ASP A 127 1.00 19.98 11.72
C ASP A 127 -0.20 19.04 11.85
N LYS A 128 -0.52 18.29 10.78
CA LYS A 128 -1.66 17.35 10.66
C LYS A 128 -3.03 18.01 10.77
N LYS A 129 -3.14 19.32 10.59
CA LYS A 129 -4.44 20.00 10.49
C LYS A 129 -4.95 19.92 9.06
N LEU A 130 -6.25 19.68 8.88
CA LEU A 130 -6.89 19.73 7.57
C LEU A 130 -6.83 21.17 7.05
N ILE A 131 -6.20 21.37 5.89
CA ILE A 131 -6.01 22.69 5.27
C ILE A 131 -6.83 22.85 3.99
N LEU A 132 -7.20 21.74 3.34
CA LEU A 132 -7.99 21.75 2.12
C LEU A 132 -8.68 20.41 1.93
N THR A 133 -9.93 20.44 1.48
CA THR A 133 -10.66 19.30 0.97
C THR A 133 -10.94 19.50 -0.51
N ALA A 134 -10.59 18.50 -1.34
CA ALA A 134 -11.02 18.47 -2.74
C ALA A 134 -12.02 17.33 -2.94
N LYS A 135 -13.17 17.64 -3.51
CA LYS A 135 -14.21 16.66 -3.87
C LYS A 135 -14.34 16.60 -5.38
N TYR A 136 -14.07 15.44 -5.95
CA TYR A 136 -14.33 15.14 -7.34
C TYR A 136 -15.72 14.55 -7.48
N ASP A 137 -16.53 15.16 -8.34
CA ASP A 137 -17.86 14.68 -8.70
C ASP A 137 -17.79 14.02 -10.08
N VAL A 138 -18.18 12.74 -10.15
CA VAL A 138 -18.05 11.93 -11.37
C VAL A 138 -19.05 12.35 -12.45
N GLN A 139 -20.19 12.91 -12.07
CA GLN A 139 -21.25 13.29 -13.00
C GLN A 139 -20.89 14.58 -13.74
N THR A 140 -20.35 15.55 -13.02
CA THR A 140 -19.98 16.87 -13.54
C THR A 140 -18.54 16.94 -14.02
N ASN A 141 -17.69 15.98 -13.65
CA ASN A 141 -16.25 15.97 -13.89
C ASN A 141 -15.53 17.18 -13.28
N GLN A 142 -16.08 17.76 -12.21
CA GLN A 142 -15.54 18.94 -11.55
C GLN A 142 -14.88 18.60 -10.21
N ILE A 143 -13.91 19.42 -9.82
CA ILE A 143 -13.29 19.37 -8.49
C ILE A 143 -13.74 20.60 -7.71
N GLN A 144 -14.43 20.36 -6.61
CA GLN A 144 -14.84 21.38 -5.64
C GLN A 144 -13.82 21.45 -4.52
N TYR A 145 -13.51 22.67 -4.06
CA TYR A 145 -12.54 22.91 -2.99
C TYR A 145 -13.24 23.52 -1.78
N THR A 146 -12.88 23.07 -0.59
CA THR A 146 -13.39 23.60 0.69
C THR A 146 -12.26 23.69 1.70
#